data_AF-A0A4P9WG02-F1
#
_entry.id   AF-A0A4P9WG02-F1
#
_cell.length_a   1.000
_cell.length_b   1.000
_cell.length_c   1.000
_cell.angle_alpha   90.00
_cell.angle_beta   90.00
_cell.angle_gamma   90.00
#
_symmetry.space_group_name_H-M   'P 1'
#
loop_
_entity.id
_entity.type
_entity.pdbx_description
1 polymer ?
#
loop_
_entity_poly.entity_id
_entity_poly.type
_entity_poly.pdbx_seq_one_letter_code
_entity_poly.pdbx_strand_id
1 'polypeptide(L)'
;YDAQLHVISIFVIMGLSFLGTMLPILAKWTRLVEVVSPPLPYLFGVGVILATSLVHMLSPGQTTLTNPCLPPLFQDYGSWSGAIALLGMLTIHSAQLVARERGGVGCVEMADTIDVEGGEGMPLLHSRKLVVRKSLMAAERRVATFVLEAGVASHSVIVGLTLGSARAEFNSLFIALCFHQFFEGMALSSVVLDAEFEKKIVALIMVIF
;
A
#
# COMPACT_ATOMS: atom_id res chain seq x y z
N TYR A 1 -23.51 25.56 2.23
CA TYR A 1 -23.21 24.14 2.06
C TYR A 1 -23.73 23.78 0.69
N ASP A 2 -22.83 23.64 -0.27
CA ASP A 2 -23.21 23.45 -1.67
C ASP A 2 -23.19 21.97 -2.00
N ALA A 3 -24.35 21.33 -1.88
CA ALA A 3 -24.49 19.89 -2.07
C ALA A 3 -24.01 19.44 -3.46
N GLN A 4 -24.22 20.26 -4.49
CA GLN A 4 -23.77 19.97 -5.85
C GLN A 4 -22.24 19.86 -5.95
N LEU A 5 -21.50 20.79 -5.32
CA LEU A 5 -20.03 20.76 -5.32
C LEU A 5 -19.49 19.53 -4.59
N HIS A 6 -20.13 19.13 -3.48
CA HIS A 6 -19.75 17.95 -2.70
C HIS A 6 -20.04 16.64 -3.45
N VAL A 7 -21.10 16.59 -4.25
CA VAL A 7 -21.39 15.41 -5.07
C VAL A 7 -20.43 15.33 -6.25
N ILE A 8 -20.16 16.45 -6.92
CA ILE A 8 -19.23 16.50 -8.06
C ILE A 8 -17.82 16.11 -7.62
N SER A 9 -17.37 16.55 -6.43
CA SER A 9 -16.02 16.25 -5.95
C SER A 9 -15.76 14.75 -5.80
N ILE A 10 -16.76 13.95 -5.42
CA ILE A 10 -16.64 12.49 -5.34
C ILE A 10 -16.25 11.90 -6.69
N PHE A 11 -16.98 12.28 -7.76
CA PHE A 11 -16.70 11.79 -9.11
C PHE A 11 -15.34 12.25 -9.64
N VAL A 12 -14.94 13.48 -9.32
CA VAL A 12 -13.63 14.02 -9.71
C VAL A 12 -12.50 13.25 -9.01
N ILE A 13 -12.60 13.03 -7.69
CA ILE A 13 -11.60 12.30 -6.91
C ILE A 13 -11.49 10.85 -7.39
N MET A 14 -12.62 10.20 -7.66
CA MET A 14 -12.65 8.85 -8.23
C MET A 14 -11.97 8.81 -9.61
N GLY A 15 -12.26 9.78 -10.49
CA GLY A 15 -11.61 9.88 -11.79
C GLY A 15 -10.09 10.10 -11.70
N LEU A 16 -9.64 10.92 -10.75
CA LEU A 16 -8.21 11.15 -10.52
C LEU A 16 -7.51 9.93 -9.90
N SER A 17 -8.16 9.20 -9.01
CA SER A 17 -7.67 7.92 -8.47
C SER A 17 -7.40 6.93 -9.62
N PHE A 18 -8.40 6.75 -10.50
CA PHE A 18 -8.27 5.89 -11.68
C PHE A 18 -7.13 6.32 -12.62
N LEU A 19 -6.98 7.62 -12.88
CA LEU A 19 -5.87 8.12 -13.69
C LEU A 19 -4.51 7.91 -13.03
N GLY A 20 -4.42 8.12 -11.72
CA GLY A 20 -3.22 7.89 -10.92
C GLY A 20 -2.80 6.43 -10.96
N THR A 21 -3.73 5.51 -10.76
CA THR A 21 -3.41 4.07 -10.77
C THR A 21 -3.02 3.56 -12.16
N MET A 22 -3.60 4.11 -13.24
CA MET A 22 -3.31 3.70 -14.62
C MET A 22 -1.89 4.07 -15.09
N LEU A 23 -1.31 5.18 -14.65
CA LEU A 23 -0.05 5.71 -15.17
C LEU A 23 1.16 4.76 -15.00
N PRO A 24 1.45 4.19 -13.81
CA PRO A 24 2.56 3.26 -13.62
C PRO A 24 2.43 1.97 -14.46
N ILE A 25 1.21 1.59 -14.79
CA ILE A 25 0.90 0.38 -15.58
C ILE A 25 1.14 0.61 -17.05
N LEU A 26 0.63 1.72 -17.58
CA LEU A 26 0.90 2.12 -18.97
C LEU A 26 2.40 2.31 -19.19
N ALA A 27 3.11 2.85 -18.20
CA ALA A 27 4.58 2.95 -18.22
C ALA A 27 5.24 1.56 -18.32
N LYS A 28 4.75 0.55 -17.57
CA LYS A 28 5.24 -0.84 -17.65
C LYS A 28 4.90 -1.51 -19.00
N TRP A 29 3.71 -1.26 -19.55
CA TRP A 29 3.24 -1.86 -20.80
C TRP A 29 3.96 -1.34 -22.04
N THR A 30 4.28 -0.05 -22.07
CA THR A 30 4.89 0.58 -23.23
C THR A 30 6.40 0.30 -23.37
N ARG A 31 7.04 -0.34 -22.38
CA ARG A 31 8.51 -0.55 -22.31
C ARG A 31 9.31 0.72 -22.66
N LEU A 32 8.73 1.91 -22.46
CA LEU A 32 9.25 3.19 -22.99
C LEU A 32 10.52 3.67 -22.25
N VAL A 33 10.91 3.02 -21.16
CA VAL A 33 12.07 3.40 -20.35
C VAL A 33 13.01 2.20 -20.22
N GLU A 34 14.22 2.34 -20.78
CA GLU A 34 15.33 1.43 -20.51
C GLU A 34 15.60 1.41 -18.99
N VAL A 35 15.68 0.21 -18.42
CA VAL A 35 15.52 -0.04 -16.98
C VAL A 35 16.71 0.49 -16.17
N VAL A 36 16.58 1.68 -15.58
CA VAL A 36 17.26 1.99 -14.31
C VAL A 36 16.46 1.31 -13.20
N SER A 37 17.11 0.42 -12.46
CA SER A 37 16.53 -0.25 -11.29
C SER A 37 16.95 0.48 -10.02
N PRO A 38 16.02 1.08 -9.24
CA PRO A 38 14.57 1.08 -9.39
C PRO A 38 14.04 2.21 -10.32
N PRO A 39 12.87 2.01 -10.97
CA PRO A 39 12.30 2.98 -11.90
C PRO A 39 11.80 4.25 -11.18
N LEU A 40 11.93 5.42 -11.81
CA LEU A 40 11.54 6.72 -11.22
C LEU A 40 10.11 6.77 -10.64
N PRO A 41 9.07 6.23 -11.32
CA PRO A 41 7.71 6.21 -10.76
C PRO A 41 7.59 5.43 -9.44
N TYR A 42 8.40 4.39 -9.27
CA TYR A 42 8.45 3.62 -8.02
C TYR A 42 9.05 4.45 -6.88
N LEU A 43 10.20 5.10 -7.12
CA LEU A 43 10.84 5.97 -6.12
C LEU A 43 9.92 7.13 -5.71
N PHE A 44 9.21 7.70 -6.68
CA PHE A 44 8.22 8.72 -6.44
C PHE A 44 7.07 8.21 -5.56
N GLY A 45 6.50 7.04 -5.89
CA GLY A 45 5.44 6.41 -5.11
C GLY A 45 5.84 6.11 -3.66
N VAL A 46 7.05 5.59 -3.43
CA VAL A 46 7.58 5.37 -2.08
C VAL A 46 7.66 6.68 -1.29
N GLY A 47 8.11 7.77 -1.92
CA GLY A 47 8.14 9.10 -1.30
C GLY A 47 6.74 9.60 -0.90
N VAL A 48 5.74 9.41 -1.75
CA VAL A 48 4.34 9.77 -1.47
C VAL A 48 3.78 9.00 -0.27
N ILE A 49 4.00 7.68 -0.20
CA ILE A 49 3.53 6.85 0.92
C ILE A 49 4.21 7.27 2.23
N LEU A 50 5.52 7.54 2.20
CA LEU A 50 6.26 8.01 3.37
C LEU A 50 5.78 9.40 3.83
N ALA A 51 5.56 10.34 2.90
CA ALA A 51 5.04 11.65 3.23
C ALA A 51 3.62 11.57 3.83
N THR A 52 2.77 10.73 3.26
CA THR A 52 1.38 10.54 3.73
C THR A 52 1.37 9.91 5.13
N SER A 53 2.14 8.84 5.34
CA SER A 53 2.20 8.19 6.65
C SER A 53 2.82 9.07 7.75
N LEU A 54 3.95 9.73 7.47
CA LEU A 54 4.70 10.47 8.50
C LEU A 54 4.20 11.90 8.72
N VAL A 55 3.82 12.61 7.66
CA VAL A 55 3.42 14.03 7.75
C VAL A 55 1.91 14.14 7.84
N HIS A 56 1.18 13.49 6.93
CA HIS A 56 -0.27 13.66 6.82
C HIS A 56 -1.04 12.90 7.90
N MET A 57 -0.57 11.71 8.30
CA MET A 57 -1.27 10.86 9.26
C MET A 57 -0.71 10.95 10.68
N LEU A 58 0.60 10.77 10.86
CA LEU A 58 1.18 10.66 12.19
C LEU A 58 1.06 11.97 13.00
N SER A 59 1.32 13.11 12.37
CA SER A 59 1.34 14.41 13.05
C SER A 59 -0.05 14.87 13.53
N PRO A 60 -1.12 14.87 12.71
CA PRO A 60 -2.47 15.16 13.21
C PRO A 60 -2.99 14.10 14.19
N GLY A 61 -2.58 12.83 14.02
CA GLY A 61 -2.92 11.76 14.96
C GLY A 61 -2.42 12.04 16.38
N GLN A 62 -1.23 12.64 16.50
CA GLN A 62 -0.65 13.03 17.77
C GLN A 62 -1.50 14.09 18.49
N THR A 63 -1.83 15.19 17.82
CA THR A 63 -2.58 16.29 18.45
C THR A 63 -4.02 15.89 18.79
N THR A 64 -4.60 14.98 18.00
CA THR A 64 -5.93 14.44 18.25
C THR A 64 -5.96 13.50 19.45
N LEU A 65 -4.94 12.64 19.60
CA LEU A 65 -4.84 11.69 20.72
C LEU A 65 -4.46 12.36 22.05
N THR A 66 -3.92 13.58 22.04
CA THR A 66 -3.63 14.35 23.26
C THR A 66 -4.71 15.40 23.57
N ASN A 67 -5.92 15.25 23.03
CA ASN A 67 -6.99 16.21 23.25
C ASN A 67 -7.53 16.12 24.70
N PRO A 68 -7.83 17.26 25.37
CA PRO A 68 -8.37 17.29 26.74
C PRO A 68 -9.70 16.56 26.92
N CYS A 69 -10.43 16.28 25.83
CA CYS A 69 -11.68 15.50 25.87
C CYS A 69 -11.47 13.98 26.01
N LEU A 70 -10.24 13.48 25.93
CA LEU A 70 -9.93 12.06 26.08
C LEU A 70 -9.69 11.66 27.55
N PRO A 71 -9.86 10.37 27.89
CA PRO A 71 -9.54 9.86 29.22
C PRO A 71 -8.13 10.24 29.67
N PRO A 72 -7.89 10.42 30.99
CA PRO A 72 -6.61 10.88 31.54
C PRO A 72 -5.41 10.02 31.12
N LEU A 73 -5.62 8.73 30.83
CA LEU A 73 -4.61 7.82 30.26
C LEU A 73 -3.90 8.39 29.02
N PHE A 74 -4.63 9.11 28.16
CA PHE A 74 -4.08 9.69 26.93
C PHE A 74 -3.37 11.03 27.15
N GLN A 75 -3.54 11.63 28.33
CA GLN A 75 -2.99 12.94 28.68
C GLN A 75 -1.61 12.84 29.36
N ASP A 76 -1.33 11.72 30.03
CA ASP A 76 -0.09 11.51 30.79
C ASP A 76 1.15 11.26 29.89
N TYR A 77 0.94 10.76 28.67
CA TYR A 77 2.02 10.47 27.72
C TYR A 77 1.80 11.20 26.41
N GLY A 78 2.71 12.11 26.08
CA GLY A 78 2.56 12.97 24.90
C GLY A 78 2.57 12.22 23.57
N SER A 79 3.16 11.02 23.46
CA SER A 79 3.52 10.39 22.17
C SER A 79 2.76 9.10 21.83
N TRP A 80 1.47 9.04 22.17
CA TRP A 80 0.63 7.88 21.87
C TRP A 80 0.55 7.53 20.37
N SER A 81 0.55 8.52 19.48
CA SER A 81 0.52 8.28 18.02
C SER A 81 1.73 7.46 17.57
N GLY A 82 2.93 7.82 18.05
CA GLY A 82 4.16 7.07 17.76
C GLY A 82 4.17 5.67 18.35
N ALA A 83 3.66 5.50 19.57
CA ALA A 83 3.55 4.18 20.21
C ALA A 83 2.62 3.23 19.43
N ILE A 84 1.46 3.72 18.99
CA ILE A 84 0.52 2.95 18.16
C ILE A 84 1.13 2.64 16.80
N ALA A 85 1.84 3.59 16.17
CA ALA A 85 2.53 3.37 14.91
C ALA A 85 3.60 2.27 15.02
N LEU A 86 4.40 2.26 16.09
CA LEU A 86 5.40 1.22 16.35
C LEU A 86 4.74 -0.15 16.60
N LEU A 87 3.64 -0.19 17.36
CA LEU A 87 2.88 -1.41 17.56
C LEU A 87 2.34 -1.95 16.22
N GLY A 88 1.79 -1.08 15.37
CA GLY A 88 1.34 -1.44 14.03
C GLY A 88 2.48 -1.96 13.14
N MET A 89 3.65 -1.33 13.18
CA MET A 89 4.83 -1.81 12.45
C MET A 89 5.25 -3.21 12.94
N LEU A 90 5.26 -3.43 14.25
CA LEU A 90 5.61 -4.71 14.84
C LEU A 90 4.59 -5.79 14.46
N THR A 91 3.29 -5.51 14.48
CA THR A 91 2.25 -6.48 14.09
C THR A 91 2.34 -6.85 12.61
N ILE A 92 2.57 -5.86 11.73
CA ILE A 92 2.78 -6.11 10.29
C ILE A 92 4.04 -6.96 10.08
N HIS A 93 5.14 -6.64 10.77
CA HIS A 93 6.37 -7.41 10.67
C HIS A 93 6.19 -8.85 11.18
N SER A 94 5.50 -9.04 12.31
CA SER A 94 5.13 -10.37 12.80
C SER A 94 4.26 -11.14 11.80
N ALA A 95 3.27 -10.48 11.20
CA ALA A 95 2.43 -11.10 10.18
C ALA A 95 3.23 -11.51 8.93
N GLN A 96 4.19 -10.69 8.51
CA GLN A 96 5.12 -11.02 7.43
C GLN A 96 5.99 -12.23 7.79
N LEU A 97 6.49 -12.32 9.02
CA LEU A 97 7.26 -13.48 9.48
C LEU A 97 6.43 -14.77 9.48
N VAL A 98 5.21 -14.73 9.99
CA VAL A 98 4.30 -15.89 9.98
C VAL A 98 3.95 -16.30 8.54
N ALA A 99 3.69 -15.33 7.66
CA ALA A 99 3.41 -15.60 6.26
C ALA A 99 4.63 -16.21 5.55
N ARG A 100 5.84 -15.77 5.92
CA ARG A 100 7.11 -16.31 5.43
C ARG A 100 7.31 -17.75 5.86
N GLU A 101 7.05 -18.08 7.13
CA GLU A 101 7.14 -19.45 7.63
C GLU A 101 6.14 -20.37 6.92
N ARG A 102 4.87 -19.96 6.82
CA ARG A 102 3.82 -20.74 6.12
C ARG A 102 4.10 -20.90 4.62
N GLY A 103 4.56 -19.85 3.96
CA GLY A 103 4.98 -19.89 2.55
C GLY A 103 6.22 -20.74 2.33
N GLY A 104 7.15 -20.75 3.29
CA GLY A 104 8.33 -21.61 3.30
C GLY A 104 7.97 -23.09 3.37
N VAL A 105 7.08 -23.50 4.28
CA VAL A 105 6.63 -24.89 4.41
C VAL A 105 6.00 -25.40 3.11
N GLY A 106 5.06 -24.65 2.53
CA GLY A 106 4.41 -25.05 1.27
C GLY A 106 5.36 -25.11 0.07
N CYS A 107 6.43 -24.30 0.06
CA CYS A 107 7.44 -24.35 -1.00
C CYS A 107 8.44 -25.50 -0.83
N VAL A 108 8.69 -25.93 0.40
CA VAL A 108 9.50 -27.14 0.67
C VAL A 108 8.75 -28.38 0.20
N GLU A 109 7.45 -28.51 0.52
CA GLU A 109 6.59 -29.60 0.03
C GLU A 109 6.46 -29.61 -1.51
N MET A 110 6.30 -28.44 -2.14
CA MET A 110 6.28 -28.32 -3.61
C MET A 110 7.62 -28.73 -4.23
N ALA A 111 8.74 -28.39 -3.60
CA ALA A 111 10.06 -28.79 -4.09
C ALA A 111 10.29 -30.31 -3.95
N ASP A 112 9.79 -30.94 -2.88
CA ASP A 112 9.89 -32.39 -2.68
C ASP A 112 9.00 -33.19 -3.64
N THR A 113 7.91 -32.61 -4.15
CA THR A 113 7.04 -33.26 -5.16
C THR A 113 7.58 -33.16 -6.58
N ILE A 114 8.39 -32.14 -6.89
CA ILE A 114 9.08 -32.01 -8.19
C ILE A 114 10.22 -33.06 -8.33
N ASP A 115 10.73 -33.58 -7.21
CA ASP A 115 11.87 -34.52 -7.17
C ASP A 115 11.54 -35.97 -7.61
N VAL A 116 10.39 -36.24 -8.25
CA VAL A 116 10.04 -37.59 -8.75
C VAL A 116 10.59 -37.89 -10.15
N GLU A 117 11.07 -36.90 -10.90
CA GLU A 117 11.65 -37.13 -12.24
C GLU A 117 13.00 -36.41 -12.45
N GLY A 118 14.12 -37.06 -12.10
CA GLY A 118 15.43 -36.72 -12.68
C GLY A 118 16.62 -36.75 -11.72
N GLY A 119 17.57 -37.63 -12.00
CA GLY A 119 18.83 -37.75 -11.25
C GLY A 119 19.88 -36.66 -11.53
N GLU A 120 20.86 -36.63 -10.61
CA GLU A 120 22.19 -36.00 -10.65
C GLU A 120 22.31 -34.46 -10.44
N GLY A 121 22.52 -34.09 -9.17
CA GLY A 121 23.79 -33.52 -8.69
C GLY A 121 24.14 -32.05 -9.02
N MET A 122 23.89 -31.14 -8.06
CA MET A 122 24.57 -29.86 -7.76
C MET A 122 24.06 -28.51 -8.36
N PRO A 123 23.61 -28.36 -9.63
CA PRO A 123 22.86 -27.17 -10.08
C PRO A 123 21.47 -27.08 -9.43
N LEU A 124 20.90 -28.23 -9.06
CA LEU A 124 19.55 -28.38 -8.52
C LEU A 124 19.37 -27.71 -7.15
N LEU A 125 20.38 -27.78 -6.27
CA LEU A 125 20.30 -27.15 -4.94
C LEU A 125 20.27 -25.61 -5.03
N HIS A 126 20.99 -25.02 -5.99
CA HIS A 126 20.97 -23.59 -6.22
C HIS A 126 19.63 -23.13 -6.79
N SER A 127 19.09 -23.85 -7.79
CA SER A 127 17.74 -23.61 -8.31
C SER A 127 16.66 -23.77 -7.23
N ARG A 128 16.76 -24.79 -6.37
CA ARG A 128 15.83 -25.00 -5.24
C ARG A 128 15.85 -23.84 -4.25
N LYS A 129 17.05 -23.41 -3.82
CA LYS A 129 17.20 -22.23 -2.93
C LYS A 129 16.68 -20.96 -3.59
N LEU A 130 16.88 -20.78 -4.90
CA LEU A 130 16.39 -19.62 -5.64
C LEU A 130 14.85 -19.63 -5.74
N VAL A 131 14.24 -20.77 -6.04
CA VAL A 131 12.78 -20.92 -6.13
C VAL A 131 12.12 -20.66 -4.77
N VAL A 132 12.63 -21.27 -3.70
CA VAL A 132 12.13 -21.04 -2.33
C VAL A 132 12.32 -19.58 -1.90
N ARG A 133 13.45 -18.95 -2.25
CA ARG A 133 13.63 -17.51 -1.99
C ARG A 133 12.63 -16.67 -2.77
N LYS A 134 12.40 -16.94 -4.05
CA LYS A 134 11.46 -16.18 -4.89
C LYS A 134 10.03 -16.29 -4.34
N SER A 135 9.59 -17.48 -3.96
CA SER A 135 8.25 -17.70 -3.40
C SER A 135 8.08 -17.04 -2.03
N LEU A 136 9.11 -17.09 -1.18
CA LEU A 136 9.13 -16.40 0.11
C LEU A 136 8.99 -14.88 -0.05
N MET A 137 9.78 -14.31 -0.97
CA MET A 137 9.74 -12.88 -1.28
C MET A 137 8.40 -12.48 -1.91
N ALA A 138 7.80 -13.34 -2.73
CA ALA A 138 6.46 -13.10 -3.29
C ALA A 138 5.37 -13.12 -2.20
N ALA A 139 5.41 -14.07 -1.26
CA ALA A 139 4.48 -14.11 -0.13
C ALA A 139 4.60 -12.86 0.74
N GLU A 140 5.82 -12.43 1.04
CA GLU A 140 6.12 -11.21 1.81
C GLU A 140 5.56 -9.95 1.12
N ARG A 141 5.80 -9.79 -0.19
CA ARG A 141 5.28 -8.66 -0.98
C ARG A 141 3.77 -8.63 -1.07
N ARG A 142 3.12 -9.79 -1.20
CA ARG A 142 1.65 -9.90 -1.22
C ARG A 142 1.04 -9.44 0.09
N VAL A 143 1.57 -9.90 1.23
CA VAL A 143 1.11 -9.46 2.55
C VAL A 143 1.31 -7.96 2.71
N ALA A 144 2.49 -7.43 2.33
CA ALA A 144 2.75 -5.99 2.37
C ALA A 144 1.76 -5.20 1.52
N THR A 145 1.41 -5.70 0.33
CA THR A 145 0.45 -5.04 -0.57
C THR A 145 -0.95 -5.04 0.01
N PHE A 146 -1.43 -6.17 0.54
CA PHE A 146 -2.75 -6.24 1.19
C PHE A 146 -2.86 -5.30 2.39
N VAL A 147 -1.82 -5.23 3.22
CA VAL A 147 -1.78 -4.33 4.37
C VAL A 147 -1.78 -2.86 3.92
N LEU A 148 -0.98 -2.53 2.91
CA LEU A 148 -0.93 -1.18 2.35
C LEU A 148 -2.30 -0.79 1.77
N GLU A 149 -2.91 -1.66 0.99
CA GLU A 149 -4.24 -1.46 0.39
C GLU A 149 -5.31 -1.26 1.46
N ALA A 150 -5.31 -2.08 2.52
CA ALA A 150 -6.23 -1.93 3.64
C ALA A 150 -6.04 -0.59 4.38
N GLY A 151 -4.79 -0.18 4.57
CA GLY A 151 -4.44 1.12 5.17
C GLY A 151 -4.98 2.28 4.35
N VAL A 152 -4.61 2.33 3.07
CA VAL A 152 -5.05 3.34 2.08
C VAL A 152 -6.58 3.36 1.96
N ALA A 153 -7.24 2.22 1.92
CA ALA A 153 -8.71 2.13 1.84
C ALA A 153 -9.39 2.70 3.09
N SER A 154 -8.91 2.33 4.29
CA SER A 154 -9.46 2.87 5.54
C SER A 154 -9.24 4.39 5.66
N HIS A 155 -8.08 4.86 5.23
CA HIS A 155 -7.74 6.29 5.20
C HIS A 155 -8.64 7.06 4.22
N SER A 156 -8.86 6.50 3.03
CA SER A 156 -9.71 7.08 1.98
C SER A 156 -11.15 7.32 2.44
N VAL A 157 -11.71 6.42 3.27
CA VAL A 157 -13.04 6.60 3.86
C VAL A 157 -13.07 7.82 4.80
N ILE A 158 -12.08 7.94 5.68
CA ILE A 158 -12.00 9.06 6.65
C ILE A 158 -11.83 10.40 5.91
N VAL A 159 -10.97 10.42 4.89
CA VAL A 159 -10.72 11.60 4.06
C VAL A 159 -11.98 12.01 3.28
N GLY A 160 -12.70 11.04 2.70
CA GLY A 160 -13.96 11.29 2.02
C GLY A 160 -15.03 11.88 2.93
N LEU A 161 -15.14 11.38 4.16
CA LEU A 161 -16.04 11.93 5.19
C LEU A 161 -15.64 13.36 5.59
N THR A 162 -14.35 13.62 5.73
CA THR A 162 -13.81 14.95 6.06
C THR A 162 -14.17 15.96 4.97
N LEU A 163 -13.97 15.59 3.70
CA LEU A 163 -14.37 16.44 2.57
C LEU A 163 -15.89 16.62 2.50
N GLY A 164 -16.67 15.57 2.76
CA GLY A 164 -18.13 15.60 2.73
C GLY A 164 -18.75 16.53 3.79
N SER A 165 -18.06 16.71 4.91
CA SER A 165 -18.46 17.58 6.03
C SER A 165 -17.88 19.00 5.93
N ALA A 166 -16.89 19.22 5.06
CA ALA A 166 -16.20 20.49 4.95
C ALA A 166 -17.14 21.62 4.51
N ARG A 167 -16.90 22.84 5.01
CA ARG A 167 -17.68 24.04 4.64
C ARG A 167 -16.76 25.12 4.10
N ALA A 168 -16.21 25.96 4.99
CA ALA A 168 -15.36 27.08 4.60
C ALA A 168 -14.06 26.64 3.90
N GLU A 169 -13.53 25.48 4.29
CA GLU A 169 -12.25 24.96 3.79
C GLU A 169 -12.41 24.04 2.57
N PHE A 170 -13.64 23.82 2.10
CA PHE A 170 -13.94 22.84 1.05
C PHE A 170 -13.07 23.02 -0.19
N ASN A 171 -12.93 24.23 -0.71
CA ASN A 171 -12.17 24.46 -1.95
C ASN A 171 -10.69 24.09 -1.80
N SER A 172 -10.06 24.47 -0.69
CA SER A 172 -8.65 24.16 -0.43
C SER A 172 -8.46 22.66 -0.21
N LEU A 173 -9.32 22.06 0.62
CA LEU A 173 -9.28 20.62 0.91
C LEU A 173 -9.53 19.79 -0.35
N PHE A 174 -10.51 20.18 -1.17
CA PHE A 174 -10.82 19.49 -2.42
C PHE A 174 -9.64 19.49 -3.38
N ILE A 175 -8.99 20.64 -3.59
CA ILE A 175 -7.81 20.74 -4.47
C ILE A 175 -6.67 19.90 -3.91
N ALA A 176 -6.40 19.99 -2.61
CA ALA A 176 -5.36 19.18 -1.96
C ALA A 176 -5.63 17.68 -2.12
N LEU A 177 -6.88 17.25 -1.95
CA LEU A 177 -7.28 15.85 -2.09
C LEU A 177 -7.24 15.34 -3.53
N CYS A 178 -7.47 16.19 -4.52
CA CYS A 178 -7.27 15.82 -5.92
C CYS A 178 -5.82 15.41 -6.19
N PHE A 179 -4.85 16.18 -5.70
CA PHE A 179 -3.43 15.83 -5.82
C PHE A 179 -3.06 14.64 -4.94
N HIS A 180 -3.55 14.59 -3.70
CA HIS A 180 -3.31 13.50 -2.77
C HIS A 180 -3.75 12.16 -3.35
N GLN A 181 -5.02 12.07 -3.78
CA GLN A 181 -5.61 10.86 -4.33
C GLN A 181 -4.90 10.38 -5.60
N PHE A 182 -4.51 11.31 -6.48
CA PHE A 182 -3.76 10.97 -7.69
C PHE A 182 -2.40 10.35 -7.37
N PHE A 183 -1.65 10.96 -6.44
CA PHE A 183 -0.33 10.47 -6.05
C PHE A 183 -0.41 9.17 -5.25
N GLU A 184 -1.39 9.02 -4.39
CA GLU A 184 -1.67 7.80 -3.63
C GLU A 184 -2.06 6.64 -4.57
N GLY A 185 -2.87 6.89 -5.59
CA GLY A 185 -3.20 5.93 -6.64
C GLY A 185 -1.98 5.47 -7.46
N MET A 186 -1.08 6.41 -7.83
CA MET A 186 0.19 6.05 -8.49
C MET A 186 1.08 5.18 -7.59
N ALA A 187 1.18 5.53 -6.31
CA ALA A 187 2.00 4.79 -5.36
C ALA A 187 1.46 3.37 -5.15
N LEU A 188 0.15 3.22 -4.91
CA LEU A 188 -0.52 1.90 -4.78
C LEU A 188 -0.26 1.02 -6.00
N SER A 189 -0.45 1.57 -7.20
CA SER A 189 -0.24 0.83 -8.46
C SER A 189 1.19 0.31 -8.62
N SER A 190 2.19 1.11 -8.22
CA SER A 190 3.59 0.66 -8.25
C SER A 190 3.87 -0.53 -7.32
N VAL A 191 3.25 -0.55 -6.13
CA VAL A 191 3.40 -1.65 -5.16
C VAL A 191 2.65 -2.91 -5.63
N VAL A 192 1.45 -2.75 -6.17
CA VAL A 192 0.66 -3.88 -6.74
C VAL A 192 1.40 -4.53 -7.91
N LEU A 193 2.08 -3.75 -8.75
CA LEU A 193 2.85 -4.27 -9.87
C LEU A 193 4.08 -5.11 -9.45
N ASP A 194 4.61 -4.85 -8.26
CA ASP A 194 5.76 -5.57 -7.68
C ASP A 194 5.37 -6.85 -6.94
N ALA A 195 4.10 -6.99 -6.56
CA ALA A 195 3.55 -8.18 -5.90
C ALA A 195 3.20 -9.34 -6.86
N GLU A 196 3.42 -9.14 -8.17
CA GLU A 196 3.26 -10.15 -9.23
C GLU A 196 1.92 -10.90 -9.17
N PHE A 197 0.83 -10.17 -8.91
CA PHE A 197 -0.52 -10.73 -8.97
C PHE A 197 -0.90 -11.12 -10.40
N GLU A 198 -1.86 -12.04 -10.54
CA GLU A 198 -2.44 -12.35 -11.84
C GLU A 198 -3.04 -11.10 -12.47
N LYS A 199 -2.90 -10.95 -13.80
CA LYS A 199 -3.37 -9.77 -14.54
C LYS A 199 -4.85 -9.45 -14.28
N LYS A 200 -5.69 -10.47 -14.04
CA LYS A 200 -7.11 -10.33 -13.69
C LYS A 200 -7.31 -9.72 -12.30
N ILE A 201 -6.51 -10.15 -11.32
CA ILE A 201 -6.56 -9.64 -9.95
C ILE A 201 -6.05 -8.21 -9.91
N VAL A 202 -4.95 -7.92 -10.62
CA VAL A 202 -4.46 -6.54 -10.78
C VAL A 202 -5.57 -5.66 -11.35
N ALA A 203 -6.19 -6.05 -12.47
CA ALA A 203 -7.29 -5.31 -13.08
C ALA A 203 -8.51 -5.14 -12.16
N LEU A 204 -8.85 -6.15 -11.35
CA LEU A 204 -9.95 -6.07 -10.38
C LEU A 204 -9.65 -5.04 -9.27
N ILE A 205 -8.47 -5.12 -8.66
CA ILE A 205 -8.03 -4.19 -7.60
C ILE A 205 -8.07 -2.74 -8.12
N MET A 206 -7.76 -2.53 -9.40
CA MET A 206 -7.84 -1.20 -10.02
C MET A 206 -9.23 -0.62 -10.19
N VAL A 207 -10.25 -1.46 -10.37
CA VAL A 207 -11.63 -1.00 -10.54
C VAL A 207 -12.26 -0.64 -9.20
N ILE A 208 -11.73 -1.23 -8.13
CA ILE A 208 -12.21 -1.03 -6.76
C ILE A 208 -11.62 0.26 -6.14
N PHE A 209 -10.51 0.78 -6.69
CA PHE A 209 -9.76 1.95 -6.21
C PHE A 209 -9.89 3.17 -7.12
#